data_AF-A0A8H4XRB6-F1
#
_entry.id   AF-A0A8H4XRB6-F1
#
_cell.length_a   1.000
_cell.length_b   1.000
_cell.length_c   1.000
_cell.angle_alpha   90.00
_cell.angle_beta   90.00
_cell.angle_gamma   90.00
#
_symmetry.space_group_name_H-M   'P 1'
#
loop_
_entity.id
_entity.type
_entity.pdbx_description
1 polymer ?
#
loop_
_entity_poly.entity_id
_entity_poly.type
_entity_poly.pdbx_seq_one_letter_code
_entity_poly.pdbx_strand_id
1 'polypeptide(L)'
;MGTHGVVPLTIISTLPDINRHTANCIVRAEKEVFLATNFWIHSDASIIITNALRELSKRAGERGNKVVVKIIYDRGSVKQLYENHQHVSPKEFTGDKIQLPAPEDVPNLHMEVVNYHRPVLGTFHAKLCVIDRKIGLLQSNNVQDNDNLEMMVHLEGPIVDAMYDTLLISWHKHLDPPLPMIGEPAAKQPIPTHDNLASKAELTDAAASSSHQKQIEI
;
A
#
# COMPACT_ATOMS: atom_id res chain seq x y z
N MET A 1 -16.14 12.06 5.67
CA MET A 1 -15.39 11.83 4.42
C MET A 1 -15.42 13.08 3.56
N GLY A 2 -14.44 13.97 3.76
CA GLY A 2 -14.28 15.24 3.04
C GLY A 2 -13.08 15.97 3.63
N THR A 3 -12.03 16.17 2.85
CA THR A 3 -10.70 16.60 3.32
C THR A 3 -9.89 17.11 2.11
N HIS A 4 -8.69 17.62 2.35
CA HIS A 4 -7.79 18.17 1.33
C HIS A 4 -6.47 17.40 1.27
N GLY A 5 -5.74 17.55 0.17
CA GLY A 5 -4.45 16.89 -0.02
C GLY A 5 -3.82 17.31 -1.33
N VAL A 6 -2.79 16.58 -1.74
CA VAL A 6 -2.07 16.80 -2.99
C VAL A 6 -2.05 15.53 -3.83
N VAL A 7 -1.94 15.71 -5.15
CA VAL A 7 -1.76 14.62 -6.12
C VAL A 7 -0.39 14.78 -6.78
N PRO A 8 0.71 14.29 -6.17
CA PRO A 8 2.05 14.46 -6.72
C PRO A 8 2.27 13.67 -8.02
N LEU A 9 1.50 12.61 -8.26
CA LEU A 9 1.63 11.77 -9.45
C LEU A 9 0.28 11.21 -9.88
N THR A 10 0.01 11.27 -11.18
CA THR A 10 -1.06 10.52 -11.84
C THR A 10 -0.43 9.63 -12.90
N ILE A 11 -0.82 8.36 -12.94
CA ILE A 11 -0.37 7.38 -13.93
C ILE A 11 -1.59 6.97 -14.75
N ILE A 12 -1.52 7.12 -16.06
CA ILE A 12 -2.47 6.53 -17.01
C ILE A 12 -1.64 5.56 -17.85
N SER A 13 -1.77 4.26 -17.59
CA SER A 13 -0.97 3.24 -18.25
C SER A 13 -1.60 1.86 -18.13
N THR A 14 -0.86 0.85 -18.56
CA THR A 14 -1.16 -0.57 -18.39
C THR A 14 -0.96 -1.03 -16.94
N LEU A 15 -1.52 -2.20 -16.62
CA LEU A 15 -1.52 -2.77 -15.28
C LEU A 15 -0.10 -3.02 -14.73
N PRO A 16 0.89 -3.51 -15.50
CA PRO A 16 2.24 -3.68 -14.99
C PRO A 16 2.87 -2.38 -14.50
N ASP A 17 2.66 -1.25 -15.17
CA ASP A 17 3.25 0.04 -14.76
C ASP A 17 2.62 0.58 -13.48
N ILE A 18 1.29 0.47 -13.38
CA ILE A 18 0.56 0.86 -12.17
C ILE A 18 0.99 -0.03 -10.99
N ASN A 19 1.06 -1.35 -11.19
CA ASN A 19 1.52 -2.27 -10.15
C ASN A 19 2.99 -2.08 -9.78
N ARG A 20 3.87 -1.69 -10.72
CA ARG A 20 5.27 -1.33 -10.42
C ARG A 20 5.35 -0.13 -9.48
N HIS A 21 4.55 0.92 -9.73
CA HIS A 21 4.51 2.07 -8.80
C HIS A 21 3.97 1.67 -7.44
N THR A 22 2.89 0.89 -7.39
CA THR A 22 2.35 0.34 -6.14
C THR A 22 3.40 -0.49 -5.39
N ALA A 23 4.11 -1.38 -6.07
CA ALA A 23 5.21 -2.16 -5.52
C ALA A 23 6.34 -1.27 -4.97
N ASN A 24 6.76 -0.23 -5.70
CA ASN A 24 7.76 0.72 -5.24
C ASN A 24 7.34 1.44 -3.95
N CYS A 25 6.05 1.76 -3.80
CA CYS A 25 5.52 2.28 -2.53
C CYS A 25 5.54 1.22 -1.43
N ILE A 26 5.08 0.00 -1.71
CA ILE A 26 5.04 -1.11 -0.73
C ILE A 26 6.43 -1.41 -0.17
N VAL A 27 7.47 -1.53 -0.99
CA VAL A 27 8.83 -1.86 -0.52
C VAL A 27 9.45 -0.81 0.40
N ARG A 28 8.88 0.41 0.43
CA ARG A 28 9.34 1.51 1.28
C ARG A 28 8.54 1.63 2.58
N ALA A 29 7.49 0.84 2.76
CA ALA A 29 6.68 0.88 3.97
C ALA A 29 7.53 0.58 5.22
N GLU A 30 7.26 1.31 6.29
CA GLU A 30 7.97 1.20 7.56
C GLU A 30 7.15 0.52 8.66
N LYS A 31 5.82 0.69 8.63
CA LYS A 31 4.91 0.29 9.71
C LYS A 31 3.71 -0.49 9.21
N GLU A 32 3.08 -0.06 8.11
CA GLU A 32 1.89 -0.73 7.60
C GLU A 32 1.62 -0.55 6.10
N VAL A 33 0.95 -1.56 5.53
CA VAL A 33 0.36 -1.54 4.20
C VAL A 33 -1.06 -2.07 4.28
N PHE A 34 -2.01 -1.35 3.70
CA PHE A 34 -3.38 -1.82 3.54
C PHE A 34 -3.79 -1.74 2.08
N LEU A 35 -3.87 -2.91 1.44
CA LEU A 35 -4.22 -3.07 0.03
C LEU A 35 -5.63 -3.65 -0.14
N ALA A 36 -6.48 -2.92 -0.85
CA ALA A 36 -7.75 -3.39 -1.35
C ALA A 36 -7.70 -3.51 -2.88
N THR A 37 -8.20 -4.62 -3.41
CA THR A 37 -8.47 -4.79 -4.84
C THR A 37 -9.82 -5.46 -5.01
N ASN A 38 -10.49 -5.28 -6.15
CA ASN A 38 -11.68 -6.08 -6.41
C ASN A 38 -11.28 -7.50 -6.74
N PHE A 39 -10.36 -7.70 -7.66
CA PHE A 39 -9.96 -9.05 -8.05
C PHE A 39 -8.47 -9.27 -7.82
N TRP A 40 -8.14 -10.49 -7.40
CA TRP A 40 -6.78 -10.99 -7.30
C TRP A 40 -6.68 -12.37 -7.96
N ILE A 41 -5.75 -12.49 -8.90
CA ILE A 41 -5.37 -13.77 -9.50
C ILE A 41 -3.86 -13.81 -9.77
N HIS A 42 -3.26 -14.98 -9.65
CA HIS A 42 -1.88 -15.20 -10.06
C HIS A 42 -1.70 -14.82 -11.54
N SER A 43 -0.70 -13.97 -11.78
CA SER A 43 -0.49 -13.15 -12.98
C SER A 43 0.84 -12.40 -12.87
N ASP A 44 1.36 -11.84 -13.96
CA ASP A 44 2.57 -11.00 -13.94
C ASP A 44 2.38 -9.77 -13.04
N ALA A 45 1.19 -9.14 -13.10
CA ALA A 45 0.78 -8.09 -12.19
C ALA A 45 0.86 -8.49 -10.71
N SER A 46 0.36 -9.68 -10.35
CA SER A 46 0.43 -10.19 -8.97
C SER A 46 1.86 -10.52 -8.55
N ILE A 47 2.71 -11.01 -9.46
CA ILE A 47 4.11 -11.33 -9.17
C ILE A 47 4.86 -10.07 -8.76
N ILE A 48 4.59 -8.92 -9.41
CA ILE A 48 5.17 -7.62 -9.04
C ILE A 48 4.84 -7.28 -7.58
N ILE A 49 3.57 -7.39 -7.17
CA ILE A 49 3.15 -7.06 -5.80
C ILE A 49 3.68 -8.07 -4.79
N THR A 50 3.66 -9.37 -5.09
CA THR A 50 4.15 -10.41 -4.16
C THR A 50 5.67 -10.33 -3.95
N ASN A 51 6.43 -9.99 -4.99
CA ASN A 51 7.87 -9.71 -4.85
C ASN A 51 8.12 -8.45 -4.01
N ALA A 52 7.27 -7.43 -4.14
CA ALA A 52 7.35 -6.24 -3.29
C ALA A 52 7.11 -6.58 -1.81
N LEU A 53 6.19 -7.50 -1.48
CA LEU A 53 5.98 -7.97 -0.12
C LEU A 53 7.20 -8.73 0.43
N ARG A 54 7.83 -9.58 -0.38
CA ARG A 54 9.08 -10.27 0.01
C ARG A 54 10.21 -9.29 0.29
N GLU A 55 10.40 -8.32 -0.60
CA GLU A 55 11.42 -7.29 -0.43
C GLU A 55 11.11 -6.37 0.77
N LEU A 56 9.85 -6.02 1.00
CA LEU A 56 9.42 -5.29 2.20
C LEU A 56 9.77 -6.07 3.47
N SER A 57 9.50 -7.38 3.50
CA SER A 57 9.84 -8.23 4.64
C SER A 57 11.34 -8.26 4.90
N LYS A 58 12.15 -8.40 3.85
CA LYS A 58 13.61 -8.36 3.95
C LYS A 58 14.08 -7.04 4.57
N ARG A 59 13.63 -5.89 4.03
CA ARG A 59 14.01 -4.56 4.54
C ARG A 59 13.53 -4.31 5.96
N ALA A 60 12.35 -4.81 6.32
CA ALA A 60 11.86 -4.73 7.68
C ALA A 60 12.79 -5.47 8.65
N GLY A 61 13.24 -6.66 8.27
CA GLY A 61 14.23 -7.43 9.02
C GLY A 61 15.57 -6.69 9.17
N GLU A 62 16.07 -6.06 8.11
CA GLU A 62 17.30 -5.25 8.14
C GLU A 62 17.19 -4.06 9.11
N ARG A 63 15.99 -3.48 9.25
CA ARG A 63 15.68 -2.41 10.24
C ARG A 63 15.42 -2.93 11.66
N GLY A 64 15.32 -4.25 11.85
CA GLY A 64 14.90 -4.84 13.11
C GLY A 64 13.44 -4.55 13.48
N ASN A 65 12.58 -4.32 12.48
CA ASN A 65 11.16 -4.04 12.69
C ASN A 65 10.24 -5.03 11.95
N LYS A 66 8.94 -4.97 12.27
CA LYS A 66 7.91 -5.70 11.55
C LYS A 66 6.87 -4.75 10.99
N VAL A 67 6.31 -5.12 9.84
CA VAL A 67 5.31 -4.31 9.11
C VAL A 67 3.97 -5.05 9.11
N VAL A 68 2.89 -4.35 9.44
CA VAL A 68 1.53 -4.90 9.43
C VAL A 68 0.95 -4.79 8.02
N VAL A 69 0.54 -5.90 7.42
CA VAL A 69 0.01 -5.93 6.05
C VAL A 69 -1.43 -6.46 6.08
N LYS A 70 -2.37 -5.68 5.58
CA LYS A 70 -3.77 -6.09 5.43
C LYS A 70 -4.13 -6.12 3.95
N ILE A 71 -4.66 -7.24 3.47
CA ILE A 71 -5.07 -7.41 2.07
C ILE A 71 -6.54 -7.82 2.04
N ILE A 72 -7.36 -7.08 1.30
CA ILE A 72 -8.76 -7.45 1.04
C ILE A 72 -9.01 -7.56 -0.47
N TYR A 73 -9.63 -8.67 -0.88
CA TYR A 73 -10.04 -8.88 -2.27
C TYR A 73 -11.44 -9.51 -2.37
N ASP A 74 -12.02 -9.50 -3.56
CA ASP A 74 -13.26 -10.23 -3.88
C ASP A 74 -12.97 -11.49 -4.69
N ARG A 75 -13.33 -12.64 -4.12
CA ARG A 75 -13.57 -13.86 -4.87
C ARG A 75 -14.82 -14.55 -4.35
N GLY A 76 -15.79 -14.71 -5.23
CA GLY A 76 -17.00 -15.48 -4.96
C GLY A 76 -16.70 -16.91 -4.45
N SER A 77 -17.34 -17.28 -3.35
CA SER A 77 -17.26 -18.58 -2.70
C SER A 77 -18.64 -18.95 -2.12
N VAL A 78 -18.99 -20.24 -2.12
CA VAL A 78 -20.28 -20.70 -1.58
C VAL A 78 -20.41 -20.39 -0.08
N LYS A 79 -19.29 -20.33 0.64
CA LYS A 79 -19.27 -19.98 2.07
C LYS A 79 -19.85 -18.58 2.32
N GLN A 80 -19.80 -17.68 1.34
CA GLN A 80 -20.26 -16.29 1.45
C GLN A 80 -21.79 -16.14 1.45
N LEU A 81 -22.54 -17.24 1.32
CA LEU A 81 -23.97 -17.26 1.63
C LEU A 81 -24.26 -17.09 3.13
N TYR A 82 -23.29 -17.43 3.99
CA TYR A 82 -23.43 -17.32 5.45
C TYR A 82 -22.63 -16.13 6.01
N GLU A 83 -21.39 -15.97 5.55
CA GLU A 83 -20.48 -14.93 6.04
C GLU A 83 -19.73 -14.29 4.89
N ASN A 84 -20.03 -13.02 4.59
CA ASN A 84 -19.49 -12.36 3.40
C ASN A 84 -17.99 -12.03 3.52
N HIS A 85 -17.52 -11.58 4.69
CA HIS A 85 -16.12 -11.26 4.96
C HIS A 85 -15.43 -12.46 5.61
N GLN A 86 -14.50 -13.09 4.91
CA GLN A 86 -13.87 -14.34 5.33
C GLN A 86 -12.37 -14.15 5.49
N HIS A 87 -11.83 -14.49 6.66
CA HIS A 87 -10.38 -14.61 6.79
C HIS A 87 -9.88 -15.74 5.89
N VAL A 88 -8.82 -15.46 5.15
CA VAL A 88 -8.19 -16.42 4.24
C VAL A 88 -6.98 -17.01 4.93
N SER A 89 -7.00 -18.33 5.14
CA SER A 89 -5.87 -19.02 5.77
C SER A 89 -4.61 -18.97 4.89
N PRO A 90 -3.40 -19.08 5.45
CA PRO A 90 -2.16 -19.18 4.68
C PRO A 90 -2.21 -20.23 3.58
N LYS A 91 -2.71 -21.43 3.89
CA LYS A 91 -2.88 -22.51 2.90
C LYS A 91 -3.74 -22.10 1.70
N GLU A 92 -4.73 -21.25 1.91
CA GLU A 92 -5.65 -20.82 0.85
C GLU A 92 -5.04 -19.70 0.01
N PHE A 93 -4.40 -18.69 0.63
CA PHE A 93 -3.80 -17.59 -0.14
C PHE A 93 -2.45 -17.93 -0.79
N THR A 94 -1.75 -18.97 -0.33
CA THR A 94 -0.54 -19.47 -1.01
C THR A 94 -0.84 -20.42 -2.17
N GLY A 95 -2.10 -20.82 -2.35
CA GLY A 95 -2.51 -21.70 -3.44
C GLY A 95 -2.42 -21.05 -4.82
N ASP A 96 -2.46 -21.88 -5.86
CA ASP A 96 -2.15 -21.55 -7.26
C ASP A 96 -2.91 -20.33 -7.83
N LYS A 97 -4.11 -20.05 -7.31
CA LYS A 97 -4.95 -18.95 -7.78
C LYS A 97 -4.53 -17.59 -7.26
N ILE A 98 -3.88 -17.53 -6.09
CA ILE A 98 -3.59 -16.27 -5.38
C ILE A 98 -2.09 -16.05 -5.28
N GLN A 99 -1.35 -17.08 -4.87
CA GLN A 99 0.11 -17.08 -4.70
C GLN A 99 0.67 -15.89 -3.92
N LEU A 100 -0.04 -15.43 -2.89
CA LEU A 100 0.56 -14.53 -1.90
C LEU A 100 1.70 -15.27 -1.16
N PRO A 101 2.76 -14.57 -0.71
CA PRO A 101 3.90 -15.20 -0.04
C PRO A 101 3.48 -15.98 1.20
N ALA A 102 4.09 -17.13 1.44
CA ALA A 102 3.85 -17.90 2.65
C ALA A 102 4.44 -17.17 3.87
N PRO A 103 3.90 -17.34 5.09
CA PRO A 103 4.43 -16.66 6.29
C PRO A 103 5.94 -16.84 6.51
N GLU A 104 6.47 -18.01 6.16
CA GLU A 104 7.90 -18.34 6.20
C GLU A 104 8.76 -17.56 5.19
N ASP A 105 8.18 -17.12 4.06
CA ASP A 105 8.87 -16.30 3.06
C ASP A 105 8.93 -14.82 3.48
N VAL A 106 8.05 -14.41 4.40
CA VAL A 106 7.90 -13.03 4.85
C VAL A 106 7.88 -12.89 6.38
N PRO A 107 8.90 -13.38 7.10
CA PRO A 107 8.88 -13.50 8.57
C PRO A 107 8.73 -12.17 9.33
N ASN A 108 9.05 -11.06 8.67
CA ASN A 108 8.95 -9.70 9.22
C ASN A 108 7.64 -8.98 8.85
N LEU A 109 6.69 -9.67 8.23
CA LEU A 109 5.34 -9.14 7.98
C LEU A 109 4.32 -9.80 8.91
N HIS A 110 3.44 -8.99 9.48
CA HIS A 110 2.19 -9.46 10.09
C HIS A 110 1.07 -9.33 9.06
N MET A 111 0.89 -10.37 8.24
CA MET A 111 -0.03 -10.36 7.11
C MET A 111 -1.38 -10.99 7.47
N GLU A 112 -2.47 -10.25 7.28
CA GLU A 112 -3.84 -10.77 7.27
C GLU A 112 -4.49 -10.58 5.90
N VAL A 113 -5.29 -11.56 5.50
CA VAL A 113 -5.98 -11.57 4.21
C VAL A 113 -7.47 -11.82 4.42
N VAL A 114 -8.32 -10.98 3.84
CA VAL A 114 -9.78 -11.12 3.86
C VAL A 114 -10.31 -11.25 2.43
N ASN A 115 -11.18 -12.22 2.22
CA ASN A 115 -11.98 -12.34 1.01
C ASN A 115 -13.41 -11.84 1.29
N TYR A 116 -13.86 -10.84 0.56
CA TYR A 116 -15.18 -10.25 0.71
C TYR A 116 -15.98 -10.25 -0.60
N HIS A 117 -17.17 -10.85 -0.55
CA HIS A 117 -18.14 -10.82 -1.64
C HIS A 117 -19.56 -10.83 -1.07
N ARG A 118 -20.50 -10.12 -1.70
CA ARG A 118 -21.94 -10.24 -1.41
C ARG A 118 -22.66 -10.87 -2.59
N PRO A 119 -22.97 -12.18 -2.52
CA PRO A 119 -23.78 -12.83 -3.55
C PRO A 119 -25.06 -12.03 -3.83
N VAL A 120 -25.44 -11.89 -5.10
CA VAL A 120 -26.61 -11.14 -5.61
C VAL A 120 -26.51 -9.61 -5.48
N LEU A 121 -25.93 -9.07 -4.41
CA LEU A 121 -25.83 -7.62 -4.18
C LEU A 121 -24.61 -6.97 -4.84
N GLY A 122 -23.64 -7.76 -5.28
CA GLY A 122 -22.52 -7.32 -6.10
C GLY A 122 -21.15 -7.57 -5.48
N THR A 123 -20.13 -7.19 -6.23
CA THR A 123 -18.74 -7.41 -5.87
C THR A 123 -18.15 -6.25 -5.09
N PHE A 124 -17.18 -6.50 -4.22
CA PHE A 124 -16.34 -5.48 -3.59
C PHE A 124 -15.51 -4.76 -4.65
N HIS A 125 -15.92 -3.56 -5.08
CA HIS A 125 -15.35 -2.90 -6.25
C HIS A 125 -14.29 -1.82 -5.93
N ALA A 126 -13.72 -1.82 -4.73
CA ALA A 126 -12.68 -0.85 -4.35
C ALA A 126 -11.30 -1.32 -4.80
N LYS A 127 -10.48 -0.41 -5.34
CA LYS A 127 -9.04 -0.64 -5.56
C LYS A 127 -8.25 0.55 -5.02
N LEU A 128 -7.61 0.35 -3.89
CA LEU A 128 -6.76 1.35 -3.28
C LEU A 128 -5.72 0.72 -2.37
N CYS A 129 -4.61 1.41 -2.18
CA CYS A 129 -3.53 1.00 -1.28
C CYS A 129 -3.16 2.16 -0.38
N VAL A 130 -3.11 1.97 0.93
CA VAL A 130 -2.58 2.94 1.88
C VAL A 130 -1.28 2.42 2.47
N ILE A 131 -0.24 3.25 2.45
CA ILE A 131 1.10 2.94 2.97
C ILE A 131 1.40 3.90 4.12
N ASP A 132 1.69 3.34 5.29
CA ASP A 132 2.03 4.05 6.54
C ASP A 132 1.07 5.18 6.92
N ARG A 133 -0.17 5.16 6.40
CA ARG A 133 -1.14 6.28 6.45
C ARG A 133 -0.57 7.62 5.95
N LYS A 134 0.49 7.59 5.14
CA LYS A 134 1.16 8.76 4.54
C LYS A 134 0.87 8.89 3.05
N ILE A 135 0.75 7.74 2.38
CA ILE A 135 0.53 7.63 0.94
C ILE A 135 -0.78 6.87 0.72
N GLY A 136 -1.64 7.43 -0.13
CA GLY A 136 -2.81 6.76 -0.67
C GLY A 136 -2.69 6.58 -2.17
N LEU A 137 -2.86 5.36 -2.67
CA LEU A 137 -2.93 5.06 -4.10
C LEU A 137 -4.37 4.70 -4.42
N LEU A 138 -5.06 5.52 -5.21
CA LEU A 138 -6.41 5.21 -5.68
C LEU A 138 -6.30 4.73 -7.12
N GLN A 139 -6.81 3.53 -7.40
CA GLN A 139 -6.54 2.79 -8.61
C GLN A 139 -7.84 2.37 -9.31
N SER A 140 -7.80 2.21 -10.63
CA SER A 140 -8.87 1.54 -11.38
C SER A 140 -8.57 0.06 -11.66
N ASN A 141 -7.30 -0.34 -11.65
CA ASN A 141 -6.88 -1.70 -11.96
C ASN A 141 -7.05 -2.69 -10.80
N ASN A 142 -7.32 -3.94 -11.16
CA ASN A 142 -7.21 -5.09 -10.26
C ASN A 142 -5.75 -5.61 -10.20
N VAL A 143 -5.50 -6.57 -9.30
CA VAL A 143 -4.24 -7.34 -9.26
C VAL A 143 -4.41 -8.60 -10.11
N GLN A 144 -4.37 -8.39 -11.43
CA GLN A 144 -4.52 -9.40 -12.48
C GLN A 144 -3.84 -8.90 -13.75
N ASP A 145 -3.66 -9.76 -14.75
CA ASP A 145 -3.32 -9.33 -16.10
C ASP A 145 -4.59 -9.09 -16.92
N ASN A 146 -4.61 -7.99 -17.68
CA ASN A 146 -5.53 -7.72 -18.78
C ASN A 146 -4.91 -6.60 -19.67
N ASP A 147 -5.55 -6.31 -20.81
CA ASP A 147 -5.07 -5.34 -21.78
C ASP A 147 -5.67 -3.93 -21.59
N ASN A 148 -6.20 -3.63 -20.40
CA ASN A 148 -6.88 -2.35 -20.17
C ASN A 148 -5.87 -1.20 -20.06
N LEU A 149 -6.31 -0.03 -20.54
CA LEU A 149 -5.76 1.25 -20.13
C LEU A 149 -6.44 1.66 -18.82
N GLU A 150 -5.64 1.83 -17.76
CA GLU A 150 -6.11 2.08 -16.41
C GLU A 150 -5.47 3.37 -15.86
N MET A 151 -5.96 3.83 -14.71
CA MET A 151 -5.48 5.04 -14.04
C MET A 151 -5.19 4.78 -12.56
N MET A 152 -4.15 5.43 -12.06
CA MET A 152 -3.86 5.59 -10.63
C MET A 152 -3.61 7.07 -10.33
N VAL A 153 -4.16 7.55 -9.22
CA VAL A 153 -3.69 8.77 -8.56
C VAL A 153 -2.95 8.44 -7.27
N HIS A 154 -1.74 8.98 -7.13
CA HIS A 154 -1.00 8.99 -5.87
C HIS A 154 -1.43 10.24 -5.10
N LEU A 155 -1.94 10.04 -3.90
CA LEU A 155 -2.47 11.04 -2.97
C LEU A 155 -1.60 11.11 -1.72
N GLU A 156 -1.35 12.33 -1.25
CA GLU A 156 -0.64 12.60 0.01
C GLU A 156 -1.33 13.70 0.81
N GLY A 157 -1.05 13.73 2.13
CA GLY A 157 -1.64 14.68 3.07
C GLY A 157 -2.97 14.20 3.67
N PRO A 158 -3.78 15.11 4.27
CA PRO A 158 -5.00 14.75 5.00
C PRO A 158 -6.05 13.94 4.22
N ILE A 159 -5.98 13.90 2.88
CA ILE A 159 -6.83 13.06 2.03
C ILE A 159 -6.64 11.57 2.27
N VAL A 160 -5.45 11.15 2.70
CA VAL A 160 -5.14 9.75 2.99
C VAL A 160 -5.95 9.23 4.18
N ASP A 161 -6.34 10.09 5.13
CA ASP A 161 -7.21 9.70 6.24
C ASP A 161 -8.59 9.21 5.77
N ALA A 162 -9.17 9.83 4.73
CA ALA A 162 -10.44 9.38 4.19
C ALA A 162 -10.34 8.01 3.48
N MET A 163 -9.21 7.75 2.82
CA MET A 163 -8.93 6.44 2.22
C MET A 163 -8.74 5.38 3.31
N TYR A 164 -8.00 5.73 4.37
CA TYR A 164 -7.77 4.86 5.51
C TYR A 164 -9.08 4.49 6.23
N ASP A 165 -9.96 5.47 6.50
CA ASP A 165 -11.29 5.24 7.07
C ASP A 165 -12.13 4.32 6.17
N THR A 166 -12.06 4.52 4.85
CA THR A 166 -12.75 3.66 3.88
C THR A 166 -12.28 2.21 3.96
N LEU A 167 -10.96 1.98 4.12
CA LEU A 167 -10.39 0.65 4.28
C LEU A 167 -10.78 0.01 5.61
N LEU A 168 -10.77 0.76 6.71
CA LEU A 168 -11.21 0.28 8.02
C LEU A 168 -12.68 -0.17 7.99
N ILE A 169 -13.56 0.64 7.39
CA ILE A 169 -14.97 0.30 7.23
C ILE A 169 -15.13 -0.93 6.33
N SER A 170 -14.37 -0.99 5.23
CA SER A 170 -14.40 -2.11 4.28
C SER A 170 -13.84 -3.42 4.87
N TRP A 171 -12.92 -3.34 5.82
CA TRP A 171 -12.36 -4.53 6.47
C TRP A 171 -13.41 -5.29 7.27
N HIS A 172 -14.27 -4.54 7.99
CA HIS A 172 -15.38 -5.01 8.82
C HIS A 172 -15.02 -5.94 10.00
N LYS A 173 -13.87 -6.62 9.95
CA LYS A 173 -13.40 -7.58 10.95
C LYS A 173 -12.56 -6.92 12.04
N HIS A 174 -12.30 -7.67 13.11
CA HIS A 174 -11.25 -7.31 14.06
C HIS A 174 -9.89 -7.34 13.35
N LEU A 175 -9.02 -6.39 13.67
CA LEU A 175 -7.65 -6.31 13.12
C LEU A 175 -6.70 -7.00 14.09
N ASP A 176 -5.99 -8.05 13.64
CA ASP A 176 -5.02 -8.76 14.46
C ASP A 176 -3.68 -8.99 13.72
N PRO A 177 -2.60 -8.25 14.04
CA PRO A 177 -2.54 -7.16 15.01
C PRO A 177 -3.29 -5.90 14.50
N PRO A 178 -3.60 -4.93 15.38
CA PRO A 178 -4.10 -3.61 14.98
C PRO A 178 -3.14 -2.91 14.02
N LEU A 179 -3.67 -2.00 13.20
CA LEU A 179 -2.86 -1.14 12.34
C LEU A 179 -2.08 -0.11 13.20
N PRO A 180 -0.73 -0.10 13.15
CA PRO A 180 0.10 0.79 13.96
C PRO A 180 -0.20 2.29 13.81
N MET A 181 -0.73 2.73 12.67
CA MET A 181 -0.99 4.14 12.38
C MET A 181 -2.42 4.59 12.74
N ILE A 182 -3.20 3.77 13.45
CA ILE A 182 -4.59 4.12 13.82
C ILE A 182 -4.67 5.43 14.63
N GLY A 183 -3.68 5.71 15.49
CA GLY A 183 -3.58 6.92 16.30
C GLY A 183 -2.80 8.08 15.67
N GLU A 184 -2.22 7.87 14.49
CA GLU A 184 -1.30 8.80 13.82
C GLU A 184 -1.89 9.27 12.48
N PRO A 185 -2.90 10.17 12.48
CA PRO A 185 -3.58 10.59 11.25
C PRO A 185 -2.63 11.31 10.30
N ALA A 186 -2.87 11.15 9.00
CA ALA A 186 -2.11 11.81 7.93
C ALA A 186 -2.10 13.34 8.09
N ALA A 187 -3.19 13.91 8.61
CA ALA A 187 -3.29 15.34 8.86
C ALA A 187 -2.29 15.91 9.89
N LYS A 188 -1.69 15.06 10.73
CA LYS A 188 -0.66 15.45 11.70
C LYS A 188 0.75 15.08 11.24
N GLN A 189 0.88 14.48 10.07
CA GLN A 189 2.13 14.04 9.50
C GLN A 189 2.56 14.98 8.37
N PRO A 190 3.86 15.11 8.13
CA PRO A 190 4.34 15.90 7.01
C PRO A 190 4.04 15.20 5.68
N ILE A 191 3.93 16.00 4.60
CA ILE A 191 3.64 15.51 3.25
C ILE A 191 4.92 14.91 2.66
N PRO A 192 4.96 13.59 2.33
CA PRO A 192 6.19 12.90 1.93
C PRO A 192 6.95 13.54 0.76
N THR A 193 6.25 14.01 -0.26
CA THR A 193 6.87 14.64 -1.42
C THR A 193 7.47 16.01 -1.07
N HIS A 194 6.93 16.71 -0.08
CA HIS A 194 7.43 18.03 0.34
C HIS A 194 8.65 17.92 1.28
N ASP A 195 8.71 16.91 2.15
CA ASP A 195 9.86 16.69 3.05
C ASP A 195 11.15 16.38 2.28
N ASN A 196 11.03 15.67 1.15
CA ASN A 196 12.16 15.38 0.27
C ASN A 196 12.68 16.64 -0.45
N LEU A 197 11.90 17.71 -0.55
CA LEU A 197 12.34 18.99 -1.12
C LEU A 197 13.00 19.88 -0.07
N ALA A 198 12.48 19.90 1.16
CA ALA A 198 13.08 20.66 2.27
C ALA A 198 14.48 20.11 2.63
N SER A 199 14.61 18.79 2.74
CA SER A 199 15.91 18.13 2.96
C SER A 199 16.92 18.40 1.84
N LYS A 200 16.48 18.47 0.58
CA LYS A 200 17.33 18.87 -0.56
C LYS A 200 17.74 20.34 -0.54
N ALA A 201 16.86 21.24 -0.11
CA ALA A 201 17.16 22.67 0.00
C ALA A 201 18.22 22.95 1.09
N GLU A 202 18.13 22.28 2.24
CA GLU A 202 19.14 22.37 3.30
C GLU A 202 20.51 21.82 2.86
N LEU A 203 20.53 20.76 2.05
CA LEU A 203 21.76 20.24 1.45
C LEU A 203 22.41 21.22 0.45
N THR A 204 21.62 22.01 -0.28
CA THR A 204 22.15 23.03 -1.20
C THR A 204 22.70 24.27 -0.48
N ASP A 205 22.09 24.70 0.63
CA ASP A 205 22.57 25.84 1.41
C ASP A 205 23.81 25.51 2.26
N ALA A 206 23.92 24.28 2.77
CA ALA A 206 25.14 23.80 3.44
C ALA A 206 26.34 23.72 2.48
N ALA A 207 26.12 23.32 1.22
CA ALA A 207 27.17 23.30 0.20
C ALA A 207 27.59 24.73 -0.21
N ALA A 208 26.64 25.67 -0.34
CA ALA A 208 26.93 27.05 -0.70
C ALA A 208 27.72 27.81 0.39
N SER A 209 27.37 27.61 1.66
CA SER A 209 28.05 28.26 2.81
C SER A 209 29.48 27.77 3.05
N SER A 210 29.80 26.53 2.66
CA SER A 210 31.16 25.96 2.78
C SER A 210 32.19 26.56 1.80
N SER A 211 31.73 27.29 0.77
CA SER A 211 32.60 27.83 -0.29
C SER A 211 33.21 29.21 0.01
N HIS A 212 32.79 29.89 1.08
CA HIS A 212 33.16 31.29 1.34
C HIS A 212 34.23 31.51 2.43
N GLN A 213 34.87 30.46 2.95
CA GLN A 213 35.78 30.58 4.10
C GLN A 213 37.25 30.20 3.84
N LYS A 214 37.73 30.34 2.60
CA LYS A 214 39.17 30.32 2.30
C LYS A 214 39.56 31.44 1.33
N GLN A 215 39.67 32.66 1.85
CA GLN A 215 40.62 33.62 1.30
C GLN A 215 41.71 33.88 2.35
N ILE A 216 42.93 33.82 1.83
CA ILE A 216 44.19 33.56 2.52
C ILE A 216 44.79 34.92 2.89
N GLU A 217 45.22 35.06 4.15
CA GLU A 217 46.17 36.10 4.56
C GLU A 217 47.54 35.82 3.94
N ILE A 218 48.04 36.76 3.13
CA ILE A 218 49.47 37.07 2.93
C ILE A 218 49.60 38.59 2.85
#